data_AF-A0A534QNU3-F1
#
_entry.id   AF-A0A534QNU3-F1
#
_cell.length_a   1.000
_cell.length_b   1.000
_cell.length_c   1.000
_cell.angle_alpha   90.00
_cell.angle_beta   90.00
_cell.angle_gamma   90.00
#
_symmetry.space_group_name_H-M   'P 1'
#
loop_
_entity.id
_entity.type
_entity.pdbx_description
1 polymer ?
#
loop_
_entity_poly.entity_id
_entity_poly.type
_entity_poly.pdbx_seq_one_letter_code
_entity_poly.pdbx_strand_id
1 'polypeptide(L)'
;MSLKDRAAIVGIGQLPFSKNIGRPEEVTALDAAKLALEDAGLAPSDIDGMTKWSIQPTSENVIARNLGVPNLRFFGEVGYGGGGGCGVVGHAAAAIAAGMARCVLIYRSRNRGSGGRPWAGTSRERDNIAAETNETALFSPYGFVRPVDQVAMFARRFLH
;
A
#
# COMPACT_ATOMS: atom_id res chain seq x y z
N MET A 1 20.02 15.44 13.89
CA MET A 1 20.41 14.36 12.95
C MET A 1 19.57 14.47 11.69
N SER A 2 20.16 14.29 10.51
CA SER A 2 19.42 14.26 9.23
C SER A 2 19.00 12.83 8.88
N LEU A 3 17.87 12.67 8.18
CA LEU A 3 17.40 11.38 7.68
C LEU A 3 18.21 10.87 6.47
N LYS A 4 18.90 11.77 5.77
CA LYS A 4 19.71 11.46 4.59
C LYS A 4 20.78 10.40 4.92
N ASP A 5 20.95 9.42 4.04
CA ASP A 5 21.95 8.35 4.13
C ASP A 5 21.83 7.46 5.39
N ARG A 6 20.64 7.42 6.01
CA ARG A 6 20.35 6.58 7.20
C ARG A 6 19.71 5.23 6.88
N ALA A 7 19.17 5.08 5.67
CA ALA A 7 18.51 3.87 5.22
C ALA A 7 18.76 3.67 3.72
N ALA A 8 18.67 2.42 3.26
CA ALA A 8 18.79 2.05 1.85
C ALA A 8 17.76 0.97 1.50
N ILE A 9 17.34 0.93 0.23
CA ILE A 9 16.59 -0.20 -0.32
C ILE A 9 17.62 -1.24 -0.75
N VAL A 10 17.60 -2.40 -0.10
CA VAL A 10 18.57 -3.48 -0.34
C VAL A 10 18.01 -4.64 -1.13
N GLY A 11 16.69 -4.69 -1.37
CA GLY A 11 16.07 -5.69 -2.23
C GLY A 11 14.68 -5.26 -2.71
N ILE A 12 14.31 -5.73 -3.89
CA ILE A 12 13.01 -5.50 -4.53
C ILE A 12 12.41 -6.83 -5.02
N GLY A 13 11.10 -6.96 -4.91
CA GLY A 13 10.38 -8.16 -5.36
C GLY A 13 9.06 -7.79 -6.00
N GLN A 14 8.82 -8.31 -7.21
CA GLN A 14 7.56 -8.12 -7.92
C GLN A 14 7.14 -9.40 -8.63
N LEU A 15 5.83 -9.57 -8.78
CA LEU A 15 5.23 -10.62 -9.59
C LEU A 15 4.77 -10.06 -10.94
N PRO A 16 4.64 -10.89 -11.98
CA PRO A 16 4.06 -10.45 -13.25
C PRO A 16 2.68 -9.82 -13.06
N PHE A 17 2.46 -8.68 -13.72
CA PHE A 17 1.15 -8.03 -13.70
C PHE A 17 0.13 -8.83 -14.50
N SER A 18 -1.05 -9.04 -13.92
CA SER A 18 -2.15 -9.77 -14.55
C SER A 18 -3.48 -9.08 -14.28
N LYS A 19 -4.42 -9.24 -15.23
CA LYS A 19 -5.83 -8.87 -15.01
C LYS A 19 -6.48 -9.76 -13.95
N ASN A 20 -6.08 -11.02 -13.86
CA ASN A 20 -6.51 -11.92 -12.79
C ASN A 20 -5.30 -12.72 -12.32
N ILE A 21 -4.89 -12.47 -11.08
CA ILE A 21 -3.74 -13.16 -10.49
C ILE A 21 -4.08 -14.62 -10.14
N GLY A 22 -5.37 -14.99 -10.08
CA GLY A 22 -5.82 -16.38 -9.89
C GLY A 22 -5.60 -16.95 -8.49
N ARG A 23 -5.15 -16.12 -7.55
CA ARG A 23 -4.86 -16.49 -6.16
C ARG A 23 -5.13 -15.32 -5.21
N PRO A 24 -5.22 -15.57 -3.89
CA PRO A 24 -5.47 -14.52 -2.91
C PRO A 24 -4.39 -13.42 -2.90
N GLU A 25 -4.79 -12.19 -2.54
CA GLU A 25 -3.86 -11.06 -2.40
C GLU A 25 -2.80 -11.32 -1.32
N GLU A 26 -3.14 -12.05 -0.25
CA GLU A 26 -2.19 -12.44 0.80
C GLU A 26 -1.04 -13.29 0.25
N VAL A 27 -1.36 -14.38 -0.48
CA VAL A 27 -0.36 -15.26 -1.10
C VAL A 27 0.52 -14.48 -2.07
N THR A 28 -0.09 -13.55 -2.82
CA THR A 28 0.64 -12.67 -3.76
C THR A 28 1.61 -11.75 -3.03
N ALA A 29 1.24 -11.20 -1.86
CA ALA A 29 2.15 -10.40 -1.05
C ALA A 29 3.31 -11.25 -0.48
N LEU A 30 3.03 -12.47 -0.02
CA LEU A 30 4.04 -13.38 0.50
C LEU A 30 5.08 -13.76 -0.56
N ASP A 31 4.63 -14.08 -1.78
CA ASP A 31 5.54 -14.41 -2.88
C ASP A 31 6.41 -13.20 -3.30
N ALA A 32 5.81 -12.01 -3.38
CA ALA A 32 6.58 -10.79 -3.66
C ALA A 32 7.59 -10.47 -2.55
N ALA A 33 7.21 -10.68 -1.27
CA ALA A 33 8.12 -10.49 -0.14
C ALA A 33 9.29 -11.47 -0.14
N LYS A 34 9.06 -12.74 -0.52
CA LYS A 34 10.13 -13.73 -0.67
C LYS A 34 11.14 -13.33 -1.75
N LEU A 35 10.65 -12.85 -2.90
CA LEU A 35 11.54 -12.35 -3.96
C LEU A 35 12.36 -11.14 -3.51
N ALA A 36 11.75 -10.22 -2.74
CA ALA A 36 12.48 -9.07 -2.20
C ALA A 36 13.55 -9.46 -1.17
N LEU A 37 13.27 -10.48 -0.34
CA LEU A 37 14.24 -11.04 0.60
C LEU A 37 15.39 -11.77 -0.11
N GLU A 38 15.07 -12.52 -1.16
CA GLU A 38 16.06 -13.19 -2.01
C GLU A 38 17.01 -12.19 -2.68
N ASP A 39 16.46 -11.14 -3.29
CA ASP A 39 17.24 -10.04 -3.90
C ASP A 39 18.14 -9.34 -2.88
N ALA A 40 17.67 -9.18 -1.64
CA ALA A 40 18.45 -8.62 -0.54
C ALA A 40 19.49 -9.57 0.07
N GLY A 41 19.43 -10.87 -0.22
CA GLY A 41 20.22 -11.89 0.47
C GLY A 41 19.89 -12.00 1.97
N LEU A 42 18.65 -11.70 2.36
CA LEU A 42 18.20 -11.68 3.76
C LEU A 42 17.24 -12.84 4.07
N ALA A 43 17.21 -13.25 5.33
CA ALA A 43 16.23 -14.22 5.81
C ALA A 43 14.99 -13.51 6.38
N PRO A 44 13.81 -14.16 6.45
CA PRO A 44 12.65 -13.62 7.16
C PRO A 44 12.95 -13.20 8.60
N SER A 45 13.89 -13.86 9.27
CA SER A 45 14.34 -13.51 10.62
C SER A 45 15.07 -12.18 10.73
N ASP A 46 15.54 -11.60 9.61
CA ASP A 46 16.16 -10.29 9.60
C ASP A 46 15.15 -9.15 9.71
N ILE A 47 13.91 -9.38 9.29
CA ILE A 47 12.82 -8.40 9.34
C ILE A 47 12.41 -8.18 10.79
N ASP A 48 12.42 -6.91 11.22
CA ASP A 48 11.88 -6.48 12.51
C ASP A 48 10.94 -5.27 12.39
N GLY A 49 10.61 -4.85 11.17
CA GLY A 49 9.57 -3.87 10.91
C GLY A 49 8.79 -4.12 9.62
N MET A 50 7.57 -3.57 9.53
CA MET A 50 6.78 -3.62 8.31
C MET A 50 6.07 -2.29 8.04
N THR A 51 5.93 -1.91 6.77
CA THR A 51 5.04 -0.80 6.39
C THR A 51 4.18 -1.15 5.20
N LYS A 52 2.96 -0.60 5.18
CA LYS A 52 2.00 -0.81 4.09
C LYS A 52 1.11 0.41 3.87
N TRP A 53 0.29 0.32 2.84
CA TRP A 53 -0.79 1.30 2.62
C TRP A 53 -1.95 0.99 3.57
N SER A 54 -2.67 2.00 4.05
CA SER A 54 -3.86 1.76 4.88
C SER A 54 -4.93 0.95 4.14
N ILE A 55 -4.98 1.12 2.82
CA ILE A 55 -5.86 0.34 1.93
C ILE A 55 -5.31 -1.04 1.54
N GLN A 56 -4.20 -1.50 2.12
CA GLN A 56 -3.69 -2.87 1.97
C GLN A 56 -4.42 -3.79 2.97
N PRO A 57 -5.32 -4.68 2.52
CA PRO A 57 -6.11 -5.51 3.42
C PRO A 57 -5.29 -6.54 4.20
N THR A 58 -4.22 -7.08 3.63
CA THR A 58 -3.36 -8.03 4.36
C THR A 58 -2.56 -7.28 5.41
N SER A 59 -2.74 -7.65 6.68
CA SER A 59 -2.07 -7.04 7.83
C SER A 59 -0.67 -7.62 8.07
N GLU A 60 0.16 -6.84 8.78
CA GLU A 60 1.57 -7.13 9.05
C GLU A 60 1.74 -8.43 9.82
N ASN A 61 0.86 -8.71 10.80
CA ASN A 61 0.89 -9.95 11.56
C ASN A 61 0.66 -11.20 10.69
N VAL A 62 -0.16 -11.08 9.64
CA VAL A 62 -0.43 -12.18 8.70
C VAL A 62 0.80 -12.44 7.84
N ILE A 63 1.44 -11.39 7.31
CA ILE A 63 2.68 -11.52 6.54
C ILE A 63 3.80 -12.09 7.43
N ALA A 64 3.99 -11.53 8.62
CA ALA A 64 5.02 -11.95 9.56
C ALA A 64 4.88 -13.43 9.93
N ARG A 65 3.69 -13.86 10.33
CA ARG A 65 3.42 -15.26 10.70
C ARG A 65 3.70 -16.23 9.55
N ASN A 66 3.26 -15.89 8.34
CA ASN A 66 3.39 -16.78 7.18
C ASN A 66 4.82 -16.78 6.59
N LEU A 67 5.60 -15.70 6.74
CA LEU A 67 7.01 -15.66 6.35
C LEU A 67 7.94 -16.29 7.40
N GLY A 68 7.49 -16.44 8.65
CA GLY A 68 8.32 -16.89 9.76
C GLY A 68 9.16 -15.78 10.39
N VAL A 69 8.66 -14.54 10.36
CA VAL A 69 9.28 -13.41 11.05
C VAL A 69 9.08 -13.58 12.57
N PRO A 70 10.15 -13.65 13.39
CA PRO A 70 10.04 -14.02 14.80
C PRO A 70 9.48 -12.90 15.68
N ASN A 71 9.82 -11.64 15.39
CA ASN A 71 9.39 -10.50 16.20
C ASN A 71 9.33 -9.21 15.39
N LEU A 72 8.16 -8.56 15.35
CA LEU A 72 7.99 -7.22 14.78
C LEU A 72 8.09 -6.16 15.88
N ARG A 73 9.01 -5.23 15.72
CA ARG A 73 9.22 -4.08 16.60
C ARG A 73 8.52 -2.81 16.10
N PHE A 74 8.26 -2.74 14.79
CA PHE A 74 7.61 -1.61 14.14
C PHE A 74 6.60 -2.06 13.08
N PHE A 75 5.44 -1.43 13.06
CA PHE A 75 4.43 -1.59 12.01
C PHE A 75 3.76 -0.24 11.78
N GLY A 76 3.51 0.12 10.51
CA GLY A 76 3.00 1.43 10.18
C GLY A 76 2.30 1.48 8.83
N GLU A 77 1.30 2.35 8.74
CA GLU A 77 0.48 2.51 7.55
C GLU A 77 0.54 3.94 6.99
N VAL A 78 0.35 4.07 5.69
CA VAL A 78 0.21 5.36 5.00
C VAL A 78 -1.10 5.43 4.21
N GLY A 79 -1.83 6.53 4.39
CA GLY A 79 -3.10 6.81 3.71
C GLY A 79 -2.98 7.23 2.24
N TYR A 80 -4.03 7.87 1.72
CA TYR A 80 -4.09 8.49 0.39
C TYR A 80 -3.89 7.56 -0.82
N GLY A 81 -4.16 6.26 -0.66
CA GLY A 81 -4.20 5.31 -1.76
C GLY A 81 -2.90 5.27 -2.58
N GLY A 82 -2.99 5.43 -3.89
CA GLY A 82 -1.81 5.37 -4.78
C GLY A 82 -0.73 6.42 -4.45
N GLY A 83 -1.11 7.56 -3.85
CA GLY A 83 -0.16 8.62 -3.47
C GLY A 83 0.74 8.24 -2.28
N GLY A 84 0.35 7.25 -1.47
CA GLY A 84 1.08 6.85 -0.26
C GLY A 84 2.41 6.11 -0.52
N GLY A 85 2.78 5.84 -1.77
CA GLY A 85 3.92 5.00 -2.11
C GLY A 85 5.27 5.51 -1.61
N CYS A 86 5.58 6.79 -1.81
CA CYS A 86 6.80 7.37 -1.24
C CYS A 86 6.72 7.50 0.29
N GLY A 87 5.50 7.65 0.83
CA GLY A 87 5.26 7.77 2.27
C GLY A 87 5.64 6.50 3.02
N VAL A 88 5.30 5.31 2.51
CA VAL A 88 5.66 4.04 3.20
C VAL A 88 7.18 3.86 3.26
N VAL A 89 7.90 4.26 2.21
CA VAL A 89 9.37 4.30 2.18
C VAL A 89 9.90 5.30 3.21
N GLY A 90 9.29 6.49 3.29
CA GLY A 90 9.63 7.50 4.29
C GLY A 90 9.44 7.02 5.73
N HIS A 91 8.33 6.33 6.02
CA HIS A 91 8.07 5.73 7.33
C HIS A 91 9.11 4.65 7.68
N ALA A 92 9.45 3.78 6.72
CA ALA A 92 10.48 2.77 6.91
C ALA A 92 11.85 3.40 7.22
N ALA A 93 12.25 4.41 6.44
CA ALA A 93 13.51 5.13 6.67
C ALA A 93 13.54 5.85 8.03
N ALA A 94 12.44 6.49 8.42
CA ALA A 94 12.32 7.15 9.72
C ALA A 94 12.40 6.16 10.89
N ALA A 95 11.75 4.99 10.77
CA ALA A 95 11.84 3.92 11.77
C ALA A 95 13.27 3.39 11.93
N ILE A 96 14.00 3.19 10.83
CA ILE A 96 15.41 2.79 10.86
C ILE A 96 16.27 3.88 11.50
N ALA A 97 16.11 5.13 11.06
CA ALA A 97 16.91 6.25 11.58
C ALA A 97 16.68 6.52 13.08
N ALA A 98 15.46 6.29 13.57
CA ALA A 98 15.10 6.42 14.98
C ALA A 98 15.45 5.18 15.83
N GLY A 99 15.95 4.10 15.23
CA GLY A 99 16.30 2.86 15.93
C GLY A 99 15.11 1.98 16.31
N MET A 100 13.92 2.27 15.79
CA MET A 100 12.69 1.48 16.04
C MET A 100 12.73 0.11 15.35
N ALA A 101 13.39 0.03 14.19
CA ALA A 101 13.62 -1.20 13.42
C ALA A 101 15.01 -1.18 12.76
N ARG A 102 15.53 -2.34 12.38
CA ARG A 102 16.77 -2.51 11.60
C ARG A 102 16.49 -2.87 10.14
N CYS A 103 15.46 -3.69 9.88
CA CYS A 103 15.06 -4.12 8.55
C CYS A 103 13.54 -4.06 8.41
N VAL A 104 13.07 -3.24 7.48
CA VAL A 104 11.64 -2.98 7.29
C VAL A 104 11.18 -3.54 5.95
N LEU A 105 10.23 -4.48 5.96
CA LEU A 105 9.57 -4.95 4.76
C LEU A 105 8.42 -4.01 4.37
N ILE A 106 8.46 -3.49 3.14
CA ILE A 106 7.37 -2.72 2.54
C ILE A 106 6.65 -3.64 1.56
N TYR A 107 5.32 -3.78 1.68
CA TYR A 107 4.60 -4.71 0.80
C TYR A 107 3.26 -4.20 0.32
N ARG A 108 2.91 -4.62 -0.89
CA ARG A 108 1.62 -4.37 -1.52
C ARG A 108 1.23 -5.52 -2.44
N SER A 109 -0.02 -5.94 -2.37
CA SER A 109 -0.63 -6.87 -3.31
C SER A 109 -2.06 -6.45 -3.62
N ARG A 110 -2.49 -6.61 -4.88
CA ARG A 110 -3.86 -6.28 -5.33
C ARG A 110 -4.29 -7.18 -6.48
N ASN A 111 -5.53 -7.66 -6.43
CA ASN A 111 -6.19 -8.40 -7.50
C ASN A 111 -7.47 -7.64 -7.94
N ARG A 112 -7.29 -6.43 -8.49
CA ARG A 112 -8.41 -5.54 -8.86
C ARG A 112 -9.03 -5.83 -10.23
N GLY A 113 -8.41 -6.67 -11.06
CA GLY A 113 -8.94 -6.94 -12.40
C GLY A 113 -9.95 -8.10 -12.46
N SER A 114 -10.08 -8.93 -11.41
CA SER A 114 -11.01 -10.06 -11.37
C SER A 114 -12.38 -9.75 -10.72
N GLY A 115 -12.50 -8.64 -9.98
CA GLY A 115 -13.67 -8.32 -9.14
C GLY A 115 -14.61 -7.25 -9.69
N GLY A 116 -14.53 -6.91 -10.98
CA GLY A 116 -15.30 -5.83 -11.59
C GLY A 116 -14.76 -4.43 -11.26
N ARG A 117 -15.44 -3.38 -11.76
CA ARG A 117 -15.04 -1.98 -11.53
C ARG A 117 -15.66 -1.49 -10.22
N PRO A 118 -14.87 -1.26 -9.14
CA PRO A 118 -15.37 -0.85 -7.83
C PRO A 118 -16.22 0.42 -7.87
N TRP A 119 -15.92 1.30 -8.83
CA TRP A 119 -16.55 2.60 -9.04
C TRP A 119 -17.56 2.61 -10.20
N ALA A 120 -17.92 1.45 -10.76
CA ALA A 120 -18.94 1.38 -11.81
C ALA A 120 -20.37 1.45 -11.25
N GLY A 121 -20.56 1.14 -9.97
CA GLY A 121 -21.85 1.29 -9.30
C GLY A 121 -21.98 2.68 -8.67
N THR A 122 -22.73 3.58 -9.31
CA THR A 122 -23.10 4.90 -8.77
C THR A 122 -23.95 4.82 -7.50
N SER A 123 -24.52 3.65 -7.20
CA SER A 123 -25.40 3.42 -6.05
C SER A 123 -24.68 3.11 -4.73
N ARG A 124 -23.51 2.45 -4.76
CA ARG A 124 -22.84 1.99 -3.52
C ARG A 124 -22.17 3.09 -2.71
N GLU A 125 -21.78 4.21 -3.33
CA GLU A 125 -21.30 5.40 -2.60
C GLU A 125 -22.44 6.22 -2.01
N ARG A 126 -23.65 6.11 -2.57
CA ARG A 126 -24.83 6.84 -2.12
C ARG A 126 -25.39 6.27 -0.81
N ASP A 127 -25.13 5.00 -0.51
CA ASP A 127 -25.64 4.31 0.68
C ASP A 127 -24.58 4.20 1.81
N ASN A 128 -23.31 4.50 1.53
CA ASN A 128 -22.20 4.52 2.51
C ASN A 128 -21.90 5.94 3.04
N ILE A 129 -22.93 6.78 3.21
CA ILE A 129 -22.84 8.15 3.79
C ILE A 129 -22.63 8.10 5.32
N ALA A 130 -21.97 7.07 5.84
CA ALA A 130 -21.72 6.92 7.27
C ALA A 130 -20.21 6.86 7.56
N ALA A 131 -19.71 8.00 8.07
CA ALA A 131 -18.50 8.23 8.86
C ALA A 131 -17.17 7.82 8.18
N GLU A 132 -16.25 8.71 7.81
CA GLU A 132 -15.76 9.95 8.44
C GLU A 132 -15.29 10.91 7.33
N THR A 133 -15.56 12.21 7.46
CA THR A 133 -15.24 13.32 6.52
C THR A 133 -16.13 13.42 5.26
N ASN A 134 -17.04 14.40 5.29
CA ASN A 134 -18.05 14.70 4.26
C ASN A 134 -17.46 15.35 2.98
N GLU A 135 -16.20 15.05 2.63
CA GLU A 135 -15.55 15.60 1.42
C GLU A 135 -16.25 15.10 0.17
N THR A 136 -16.71 13.86 0.18
CA THR A 136 -17.47 13.28 -0.94
C THR A 136 -18.78 14.03 -1.19
N ALA A 137 -19.46 14.55 -0.17
CA ALA A 137 -20.66 15.36 -0.38
C ALA A 137 -20.42 16.68 -1.11
N LEU A 138 -19.17 17.17 -1.16
CA LEU A 138 -18.84 18.38 -1.92
C LEU A 138 -18.92 18.18 -3.43
N PHE A 139 -18.82 16.94 -3.90
CA PHE A 139 -18.67 16.65 -5.32
C PHE A 139 -19.59 15.52 -5.83
N SER A 140 -19.95 14.55 -4.99
CA SER A 140 -20.82 13.42 -5.37
C SER A 140 -22.22 13.83 -5.82
N PRO A 141 -22.92 14.82 -5.19
CA PRO A 141 -24.21 15.31 -5.70
C PRO A 141 -24.15 15.91 -7.10
N TYR A 142 -22.97 16.37 -7.52
CA TYR A 142 -22.73 16.93 -8.85
C TYR A 142 -22.22 15.88 -9.85
N GLY A 143 -22.24 14.60 -9.48
CA GLY A 143 -21.89 13.49 -10.36
C GLY A 143 -20.40 13.10 -10.37
N PHE A 144 -19.57 13.68 -9.49
CA PHE A 144 -18.14 13.34 -9.38
C PHE A 144 -17.91 12.09 -8.53
N VAL A 145 -18.36 10.94 -9.01
CA VAL A 145 -18.35 9.67 -8.24
C VAL A 145 -17.09 8.85 -8.52
N ARG A 146 -16.45 9.05 -9.68
CA ARG A 146 -15.29 8.25 -10.10
C ARG A 146 -14.02 9.07 -9.95
N PRO A 147 -12.87 8.46 -9.63
CA PRO A 147 -11.60 9.17 -9.60
C PRO A 147 -11.27 9.92 -10.91
N VAL A 148 -11.71 9.39 -12.06
CA VAL A 148 -11.53 10.04 -13.37
C VAL A 148 -12.29 11.36 -13.48
N ASP A 149 -13.44 11.50 -12.81
CA ASP A 149 -14.25 12.71 -12.87
C ASP A 149 -13.49 13.88 -12.20
N GLN A 150 -12.82 13.60 -11.08
CA GLN A 150 -12.02 14.60 -10.37
C GLN A 150 -10.74 14.95 -11.13
N VAL A 151 -9.99 13.95 -11.61
CA VAL A 151 -8.74 14.17 -12.35
C VAL A 151 -8.99 14.92 -13.67
N ALA A 152 -10.13 14.70 -14.32
CA ALA A 152 -10.50 15.38 -15.56
C ALA A 152 -10.60 16.92 -15.39
N MET A 153 -11.05 17.41 -14.23
CA MET A 153 -11.13 18.86 -13.96
C MET A 153 -9.75 19.51 -13.94
N PHE A 154 -8.80 18.88 -13.25
CA PHE A 154 -7.41 19.33 -13.23
C PHE A 154 -6.78 19.24 -14.62
N ALA A 155 -7.00 18.15 -15.34
CA ALA A 155 -6.49 17.98 -16.70
C ALA A 155 -7.04 19.05 -17.65
N ARG A 156 -8.34 19.39 -17.56
CA ARG A 156 -8.93 20.45 -18.37
C ARG A 156 -8.30 21.81 -18.06
N ARG A 157 -8.06 22.13 -16.79
CA ARG A 157 -7.39 23.38 -16.40
C ARG A 157 -5.93 23.42 -16.83
N PHE A 158 -5.22 22.30 -16.81
CA PHE A 158 -3.84 22.24 -17.26
C PHE A 158 -3.70 22.56 -18.76
N LEU A 159 -4.71 22.21 -19.57
CA LEU A 159 -4.71 22.43 -21.01
C LEU A 159 -5.15 23.84 -21.46
N HIS A 160 -5.60 24.72 -20.55
CA HIS A 160 -6.12 26.08 -20.83
C HIS A 160 -5.49 27.14 -19.93
#